data_AF-A0A7C4WPX3-F1
#
_entry.id   AF-A0A7C4WPX3-F1
#
_cell.length_a   1.000
_cell.length_b   1.000
_cell.length_c   1.000
_cell.angle_alpha   90.00
_cell.angle_beta   90.00
_cell.angle_gamma   90.00
#
_symmetry.space_group_name_H-M   'P 1'
#
loop_
_entity.id
_entity.type
_entity.pdbx_description
1 polymer ?
#
loop_
_entity_poly.entity_id
_entity_poly.type
_entity_poly.pdbx_seq_one_letter_code
_entity_poly.pdbx_strand_id
1 'polypeptide(L)' 'GLFILAGGRTGLLLPQVPVEQGWDRETFLRALCLKAGLPEDAWRWPDARLLRFEAEVFA' A
#
# COMPACT_ATOMS: atom_id res chain seq x y z
N GLY A 1 -5.72 -5.94 0.89
CA GLY A 1 -5.44 -4.75 0.07
C GLY A 1 -5.11 -3.60 0.99
N LEU A 2 -4.27 -2.67 0.53
CA LEU A 2 -3.91 -1.47 1.29
C LEU A 2 -4.16 -0.22 0.47
N PHE A 3 -4.56 0.84 1.17
CA PHE A 3 -4.67 2.20 0.65
C PHE A 3 -3.91 3.14 1.58
N ILE A 4 -3.18 4.11 1.03
CA ILE A 4 -2.51 5.16 1.79
C ILE A 4 -2.99 6.54 1.34
N LEU A 5 -3.14 7.46 2.30
CA LEU A 5 -3.21 8.90 2.10
C LEU A 5 -2.13 9.55 2.96
N ALA A 6 -1.18 10.27 2.36
CA ALA A 6 -0.14 11.02 3.08
C ALA A 6 0.40 12.16 2.19
N GLY A 7 0.74 13.31 2.78
CA GLY A 7 1.30 14.44 2.02
C GLY A 7 0.48 14.89 0.80
N GLY A 8 -0.85 14.75 0.86
CA GLY A 8 -1.76 15.07 -0.26
C GLY A 8 -1.74 14.07 -1.42
N ARG A 9 -1.07 12.92 -1.29
CA ARG A 9 -1.01 11.86 -2.30
C ARG A 9 -1.72 10.60 -1.82
N THR A 10 -2.17 9.79 -2.77
CA THR A 10 -2.87 8.54 -2.50
C THR A 10 -2.33 7.37 -3.32
N GLY A 11 -2.33 6.18 -2.75
CA GLY A 11 -1.99 4.95 -3.46
C GLY A 11 -2.82 3.78 -2.97
N LEU A 12 -3.02 2.79 -3.85
CA LEU A 12 -3.74 1.57 -3.54
C LEU A 12 -3.04 0.36 -4.18
N LEU A 13 -2.96 -0.73 -3.42
CA LEU A 13 -2.58 -2.04 -3.93
C LEU A 13 -3.61 -3.10 -3.52
N LEU A 14 -4.00 -3.93 -4.48
CA LEU A 14 -5.00 -4.98 -4.27
C LEU A 14 -4.43 -6.12 -3.38
N PRO A 15 -5.30 -6.92 -2.72
CA PRO A 15 -4.87 -7.98 -1.82
C PRO A 15 -3.96 -9.06 -2.46
N GLN A 16 -4.15 -9.38 -3.75
CA GLN A 16 -3.39 -10.43 -4.43
C GLN A 16 -1.97 -10.00 -4.81
N VAL A 17 -1.72 -8.70 -4.99
CA VAL A 17 -0.42 -8.19 -5.46
C VAL A 17 0.76 -8.66 -4.59
N PRO A 18 0.77 -8.50 -3.26
CA PRO A 18 1.90 -8.97 -2.45
C PRO A 18 2.09 -10.49 -2.50
N VAL A 19 1.02 -11.27 -2.71
CA VAL A 19 1.10 -12.73 -2.81
C VAL A 19 1.73 -13.15 -4.15
N GLU A 20 1.24 -12.58 -5.25
CA GLU A 20 1.75 -12.87 -6.61
C GLU A 20 3.22 -12.45 -6.79
N GLN A 21 3.63 -11.38 -6.12
CA GLN A 21 4.99 -10.85 -6.19
C GLN A 21 5.94 -11.43 -5.13
N GLY A 22 5.45 -12.29 -4.23
CA GLY A 22 6.24 -12.87 -3.13
C GLY A 22 6.75 -11.82 -2.14
N TRP A 23 6.02 -10.73 -1.93
CA TRP A 23 6.41 -9.64 -1.04
C TRP A 23 6.05 -9.94 0.41
N ASP A 24 6.97 -9.57 1.30
CA ASP A 24 6.68 -9.48 2.71
C ASP A 24 5.92 -8.19 3.06
N ARG A 25 5.53 -8.06 4.34
CA ARG A 25 4.76 -6.91 4.83
C ARG A 25 5.49 -5.58 4.63
N GLU A 26 6.80 -5.53 4.87
CA GLU A 26 7.58 -4.29 4.73
C GLU A 26 7.67 -3.89 3.26
N THR A 27 7.98 -4.82 2.37
CA THR A 27 8.03 -4.59 0.91
C THR A 27 6.68 -4.12 0.40
N PHE A 28 5.57 -4.70 0.88
CA PHE A 28 4.22 -4.28 0.51
C PHE A 28 3.92 -2.82 0.90
N LEU A 29 4.32 -2.39 2.10
CA LEU A 29 4.15 -1.01 2.58
C LEU A 29 5.02 -0.03 1.79
N ARG A 30 6.28 -0.38 1.50
CA ARG A 30 7.19 0.43 0.69
C ARG A 30 6.66 0.59 -0.73
N ALA A 31 6.25 -0.51 -1.36
CA ALA A 31 5.67 -0.51 -2.70
C ALA A 31 4.38 0.33 -2.77
N LEU A 32 3.53 0.29 -1.73
CA LEU A 32 2.34 1.13 -1.63
C LEU A 32 2.70 2.63 -1.61
N CYS A 33 3.70 3.01 -0.82
CA CYS A 33 4.16 4.39 -0.75
C CYS A 33 4.74 4.86 -2.09
N LEU A 34 5.60 4.05 -2.70
CA LEU A 34 6.18 4.35 -4.01
C LEU A 34 5.09 4.47 -5.10
N LYS A 35 4.06 3.62 -5.06
CA LYS A 35 2.91 3.71 -5.99
C LYS A 35 2.08 4.99 -5.80
N ALA A 36 2.03 5.52 -4.58
CA ALA A 36 1.46 6.84 -4.30
C ALA A 36 2.40 8.00 -4.69
N GLY A 37 3.59 7.70 -5.22
CA GLY A 37 4.64 8.68 -5.50
C GLY A 37 5.33 9.23 -4.25
N LEU A 38 5.23 8.56 -3.10
CA LEU A 38 5.81 9.00 -1.83
C LEU A 38 7.17 8.30 -1.57
N PRO A 39 8.01 8.83 -0.67
CA PRO A 39 9.14 8.08 -0.12
C PRO A 39 8.71 6.73 0.46
N GLU A 40 9.58 5.72 0.41
CA GLU A 40 9.26 4.33 0.76
C GLU A 40 8.79 4.14 2.22
N ASP A 41 9.14 5.06 3.10
CA ASP A 41 8.82 5.05 4.52
C ASP A 41 7.67 6.00 4.89
N ALA A 42 6.99 6.60 3.90
CA ALA A 42 5.92 7.58 4.13
C ALA A 42 4.73 7.03 4.93
N TRP A 43 4.55 5.69 4.99
CA TRP A 43 3.58 5.04 5.87
C TRP A 43 3.86 5.25 7.36
N ARG A 44 5.07 5.70 7.73
CA ARG A 44 5.47 6.02 9.11
C ARG A 44 5.24 7.50 9.47
N TRP A 45 4.83 8.34 8.52
CA TRP A 45 4.63 9.75 8.81
C TRP A 45 3.45 9.96 9.76
N PRO A 46 3.50 10.99 10.64
CA PRO A 46 2.42 11.25 11.60
C PRO A 46 1.05 11.50 10.97
N ASP A 47 1.02 12.04 9.75
CA ASP A 47 -0.19 12.35 8.99
C ASP A 47 -0.63 11.22 8.04
N ALA A 48 0.15 10.13 7.95
CA ALA A 48 -0.17 9.03 7.06
C ALA A 48 -1.39 8.24 7.56
N ARG A 49 -2.37 8.10 6.68
CA ARG A 49 -3.55 7.26 6.91
C ARG A 49 -3.44 5.99 6.09
N LEU A 50 -3.18 4.88 6.77
CA LEU A 50 -3.15 3.55 6.18
C LEU A 50 -4.49 2.85 6.43
N LEU A 51 -5.15 2.42 5.34
CA LEU A 51 -6.42 1.70 5.36
C LEU A 51 -6.22 0.31 4.78
N ARG A 52 -6.86 -0.69 5.39
CA ARG A 52 -6.91 -2.06 4.86
C ARG A 52 -8.30 -2.38 4.31
N PHE A 53 -8.34 -3.20 3.27
CA PHE A 53 -9.58 -3.75 2.73
C PHE A 53 -9.37 -5.18 2.22
N GLU A 54 -10.46 -5.90 2.09
CA GLU A 54 -10.54 -7.26 1.53
C GLU A 54 -11.31 -7.20 0.21
N ALA A 55 -11.06 -8.16 -0.68
CA ALA A 55 -11.74 -8.25 -1.97
C ALA A 55 -11.86 -9.72 -2.39
N GLU A 56 -12.98 -10.08 -3.01
CA GLU A 56 -13.16 -11.35 -3.70
C GLU A 56 -12.77 -11.17 -5.17
N VAL A 57 -11.96 -12.09 -5.69
CA VAL A 57 -11.47 -12.05 -7.07
C VAL A 57 -12.01 -13.27 -7.81
N PHE A 58 -12.68 -13.03 -8.94
CA PHE A 58 -13.18 -14.06 -9.85
C PHE A 58 -12.26 -14.13 -11.08
N ALA A 59 -12.02 -15.34 -11.61
CA ALA A 59 -11.15 -15.61 -12.76
C ALA A 59 -11.90 -16.39 -13.84
#